data_AF-A0A009T5C2-F1
#
_entry.id   AF-A0A009T5C2-F1
#
_cell.length_a   1.000
_cell.length_b   1.000
_cell.length_c   1.000
_cell.angle_alpha   90.00
_cell.angle_beta   90.00
_cell.angle_gamma   90.00
#
_symmetry.space_group_name_H-M   'P 1'
#
loop_
_entity.id
_entity.type
_entity.pdbx_description
1 polymer ?
#
loop_
_entity_poly.entity_id
_entity_poly.type
_entity_poly.pdbx_seq_one_letter_code
_entity_poly.pdbx_strand_id
1 'polypeptide(L)'
;SAYDRAKLMSAEYDNTELAAEADEKIRTFQADAAREAGVFHHLITLPTYHTAALSTHELAQGYFGDQGMLAYVAGVQRKEIRGGIACVKHQAMAGSDIGDDHKEIFAGENALKAGDDAKNTMNQFSAH
;
A
#
# COMPACT_ATOMS: atom_id res chain seq x y z
N SER A 1 -9.10 -9.87 -37.85
CA SER A 1 -8.18 -9.54 -36.74
C SER A 1 -7.36 -10.78 -36.44
N ALA A 2 -6.06 -10.65 -36.15
CA ALA A 2 -5.23 -11.76 -35.66
C ALA A 2 -5.53 -12.15 -34.20
N TYR A 3 -6.34 -11.33 -33.51
CA TYR A 3 -6.66 -11.49 -32.09
C TYR A 3 -8.12 -11.87 -31.89
N ASP A 4 -8.35 -12.81 -30.97
CA ASP A 4 -9.68 -13.14 -30.47
C ASP A 4 -10.15 -12.09 -29.46
N ARG A 5 -11.26 -11.41 -29.78
CA ARG A 5 -11.83 -10.33 -28.97
C ARG A 5 -12.28 -10.82 -27.58
N ALA A 6 -12.70 -12.08 -27.45
CA ALA A 6 -13.12 -12.63 -26.17
C ALA A 6 -11.93 -12.91 -25.24
N LYS A 7 -10.69 -12.86 -25.75
CA LYS A 7 -9.46 -13.23 -25.05
C LYS A 7 -8.46 -12.09 -24.91
N LEU A 8 -8.87 -10.83 -25.08
CA LEU A 8 -7.94 -9.69 -25.08
C LEU A 8 -7.16 -9.51 -23.76
N MET A 9 -7.66 -10.05 -22.65
CA MET A 9 -6.98 -10.05 -21.34
C MET A 9 -6.25 -11.36 -21.04
N SER A 10 -6.08 -12.25 -22.02
CA SER A 10 -5.35 -13.50 -21.86
C SER A 10 -3.85 -13.24 -21.75
N ALA A 11 -3.17 -13.93 -20.84
CA ALA A 11 -1.72 -13.87 -20.67
C ALA A 11 -0.94 -14.26 -21.95
N GLU A 12 -1.58 -15.00 -22.86
CA GLU A 12 -1.03 -15.31 -24.19
C GLU A 12 -0.68 -14.05 -25.00
N TYR A 13 -1.30 -12.90 -24.69
CA TYR A 13 -1.06 -11.65 -25.39
C TYR A 13 -0.12 -10.68 -24.65
N ASP A 14 0.30 -10.95 -23.42
CA ASP A 14 1.08 -10.01 -22.58
C ASP A 14 2.39 -9.55 -23.24
N ASN A 15 2.98 -10.38 -24.10
CA ASN A 15 4.24 -10.08 -24.79
C ASN A 15 4.07 -9.77 -26.29
N THR A 16 2.86 -9.37 -26.71
CA THR A 16 2.56 -9.06 -28.11
C THR A 16 2.63 -7.56 -28.39
N GLU A 17 2.75 -7.21 -29.68
CA GLU A 17 2.67 -5.82 -30.13
C GLU A 17 1.35 -5.14 -29.72
N LEU A 18 0.25 -5.90 -29.68
CA LEU A 18 -1.05 -5.40 -29.22
C LEU A 18 -0.99 -4.96 -27.76
N ALA A 19 -0.38 -5.75 -26.87
CA ALA A 19 -0.25 -5.40 -25.47
C ALA A 19 0.64 -4.16 -25.29
N ALA A 20 1.77 -4.10 -26.01
CA ALA A 20 2.66 -2.94 -25.96
C ALA A 20 1.96 -1.64 -26.43
N GLU A 21 1.16 -1.71 -27.50
CA GLU A 21 0.39 -0.55 -27.96
C GLU A 21 -0.72 -0.17 -26.95
N ALA A 22 -1.40 -1.15 -26.38
CA ALA A 22 -2.43 -0.92 -25.37
C ALA A 22 -1.85 -0.26 -24.11
N ASP A 23 -0.71 -0.74 -23.62
CA ASP A 23 -0.02 -0.19 -22.45
C ASP A 23 0.39 1.27 -22.67
N GLU A 24 0.91 1.62 -23.85
CA GLU A 24 1.27 3.01 -24.15
C GLU A 24 0.04 3.92 -24.16
N LYS A 25 -1.08 3.48 -24.74
CA LYS A 25 -2.33 4.24 -24.71
C LYS A 25 -2.89 4.39 -23.29
N ILE A 26 -2.82 3.34 -22.47
CA ILE A 26 -3.27 3.38 -21.07
C ILE A 26 -2.39 4.33 -20.26
N ARG A 27 -1.07 4.31 -20.48
CA ARG A 27 -0.10 5.18 -19.81
C ARG A 27 -0.37 6.66 -20.07
N THR A 28 -0.80 7.04 -21.28
CA THR A 28 -1.10 8.45 -21.62
C THR A 28 -2.57 8.83 -21.47
N PHE A 29 -3.47 7.87 -21.22
CA PHE A 29 -4.93 8.04 -21.27
C PHE A 29 -5.44 9.29 -20.54
N GLN A 30 -5.04 9.52 -19.29
CA GLN A 30 -5.52 10.68 -18.52
C GLN A 30 -5.00 12.01 -19.08
N ALA A 31 -3.71 12.06 -19.46
CA ALA A 31 -3.11 13.25 -20.03
C ALA A 31 -3.73 13.62 -21.39
N ASP A 32 -3.95 12.61 -22.25
CA ASP A 32 -4.58 12.81 -23.54
C ASP A 32 -6.07 13.16 -23.41
N ALA A 33 -6.81 12.52 -22.50
CA ALA A 33 -8.20 12.85 -22.25
C ALA A 33 -8.38 14.29 -21.73
N ALA A 34 -7.48 14.77 -20.88
CA ALA A 34 -7.48 16.15 -20.43
C ALA A 34 -7.19 17.13 -21.59
N ARG A 35 -6.18 16.81 -22.41
CA ARG A 35 -5.72 17.67 -23.51
C ARG A 35 -6.69 17.72 -24.70
N GLU A 36 -7.25 16.58 -25.11
CA GLU A 36 -8.04 16.43 -26.34
C GLU A 36 -9.54 16.54 -26.12
N ALA A 37 -10.03 16.11 -24.94
CA ALA A 37 -11.45 16.03 -24.63
C ALA A 37 -11.87 16.93 -23.45
N GLY A 38 -10.94 17.67 -22.85
CA GLY A 38 -11.23 18.58 -21.74
C GLY A 38 -11.65 17.88 -20.45
N VAL A 39 -11.27 16.60 -20.27
CA VAL A 39 -11.58 15.86 -19.03
C VAL A 39 -10.72 16.39 -17.89
N PHE A 40 -11.32 17.14 -16.97
CA PHE A 40 -10.61 17.76 -15.86
C PHE A 40 -10.63 16.94 -14.56
N HIS A 41 -11.48 15.91 -14.47
CA HIS A 41 -11.62 15.07 -13.29
C HIS A 41 -11.57 13.60 -13.69
N HIS A 42 -10.52 12.91 -13.24
CA HIS A 42 -10.35 11.47 -13.39
C HIS A 42 -10.58 10.77 -12.06
N LEU A 43 -11.28 9.64 -12.10
CA LEU A 43 -11.57 8.80 -10.95
C LEU A 43 -11.42 7.34 -11.35
N ILE A 44 -10.75 6.56 -10.52
CA ILE A 44 -10.92 5.10 -10.48
C ILE A 44 -11.91 4.86 -9.34
N THR A 45 -13.01 4.17 -9.61
CA THR A 45 -14.11 4.04 -8.63
C THR A 45 -13.73 3.15 -7.44
N LEU A 46 -13.03 2.04 -7.69
CA LEU A 46 -12.73 1.01 -6.69
C LEU A 46 -11.24 0.65 -6.55
N PRO A 47 -10.28 1.60 -6.63
CA PRO A 47 -8.85 1.27 -6.57
C PRO A 47 -8.50 0.62 -5.23
N THR A 48 -9.01 1.17 -4.12
CA THR A 48 -8.76 0.67 -2.77
C THR A 48 -9.34 -0.72 -2.55
N TYR A 49 -10.53 -1.01 -3.09
CA TYR A 49 -11.15 -2.32 -2.94
C TYR A 49 -10.28 -3.42 -3.59
N HIS A 50 -9.87 -3.19 -4.85
CA HIS A 50 -9.05 -4.16 -5.57
C HIS A 50 -7.66 -4.33 -4.94
N THR A 51 -6.98 -3.25 -4.55
CA THR A 51 -5.63 -3.34 -3.99
C THR A 51 -5.61 -3.93 -2.58
N ALA A 52 -6.61 -3.62 -1.74
CA ALA A 52 -6.74 -4.24 -0.42
C ALA A 52 -7.06 -5.74 -0.52
N ALA A 53 -7.98 -6.12 -1.40
CA ALA A 53 -8.32 -7.53 -1.62
C ALA A 53 -7.12 -8.33 -2.16
N LEU A 54 -6.41 -7.80 -3.16
CA LEU A 54 -5.24 -8.45 -3.75
C LEU A 54 -4.10 -8.60 -2.73
N SER A 55 -3.73 -7.51 -2.04
CA SER A 55 -2.64 -7.57 -1.05
C SER A 55 -2.94 -8.52 0.10
N THR A 56 -4.20 -8.60 0.55
CA THR A 56 -4.63 -9.57 1.56
C THR A 56 -4.56 -11.00 1.03
N HIS A 57 -4.98 -11.23 -0.21
CA HIS A 57 -4.93 -12.55 -0.84
C HIS A 57 -3.50 -13.06 -1.00
N GLU A 58 -2.60 -12.25 -1.57
CA GLU A 58 -1.19 -12.59 -1.75
C GLU A 58 -0.49 -12.84 -0.41
N LEU A 59 -0.75 -12.00 0.59
CA LEU A 59 -0.20 -12.19 1.93
C LEU A 59 -0.70 -13.48 2.56
N ALA A 60 -2.00 -13.77 2.50
CA ALA A 60 -2.55 -15.00 3.06
C ALA A 60 -1.98 -16.24 2.39
N GLN A 61 -1.87 -16.23 1.05
CA GLN A 61 -1.30 -17.35 0.30
C GLN A 61 0.16 -17.61 0.68
N GLY A 62 1.00 -16.57 0.79
CA GLY A 62 2.39 -16.73 1.19
C GLY A 62 2.55 -17.10 2.67
N TYR A 63 1.80 -16.45 3.55
CA TYR A 63 1.91 -16.59 5.00
C TYR A 63 1.46 -17.96 5.51
N PHE A 64 0.38 -18.49 4.96
CA PHE A 64 -0.11 -19.83 5.29
C PHE A 64 0.43 -20.92 4.36
N GLY A 65 1.16 -20.53 3.31
CA GLY A 65 1.97 -21.44 2.49
C GLY A 65 3.39 -21.60 3.04
N ASP A 66 4.33 -21.95 2.16
CA ASP A 66 5.69 -22.33 2.56
C ASP A 66 6.55 -21.16 3.05
N GLN A 67 6.16 -19.92 2.78
CA GLN A 67 6.97 -18.74 3.15
C GLN A 67 6.79 -18.34 4.62
N GLY A 68 5.64 -18.63 5.23
CA GLY A 68 5.37 -18.25 6.62
C GLY A 68 5.56 -16.74 6.85
N MET A 69 6.21 -16.40 7.96
CA MET A 69 6.53 -15.00 8.32
C MET A 69 7.33 -14.24 7.24
N LEU A 70 8.07 -14.94 6.37
CA LEU A 70 8.84 -14.28 5.31
C LEU A 70 7.94 -13.54 4.33
N ALA A 71 6.72 -14.02 4.06
CA ALA A 71 5.74 -13.35 3.20
C ALA A 71 5.42 -11.95 3.74
N TYR A 72 5.21 -11.83 5.05
CA TYR A 72 4.93 -10.55 5.71
C TYR A 72 6.17 -9.63 5.74
N VAL A 73 7.32 -10.16 6.19
CA VAL A 73 8.54 -9.34 6.35
C VAL A 73 9.05 -8.83 5.00
N ALA A 74 9.09 -9.68 3.98
CA ALA A 74 9.59 -9.30 2.65
C ALA A 74 8.55 -8.53 1.82
N GLY A 75 7.28 -8.94 1.88
CA GLY A 75 6.21 -8.37 1.08
C GLY A 75 5.70 -7.02 1.61
N VAL A 76 5.73 -6.82 2.92
CA VAL A 76 5.17 -5.64 3.61
C VAL A 76 6.27 -4.87 4.33
N GLN A 77 6.76 -5.39 5.45
CA GLN A 77 7.53 -4.61 6.43
C GLN A 77 8.81 -3.99 5.84
N ARG A 78 9.61 -4.76 5.08
CA ARG A 78 10.84 -4.23 4.44
C ARG A 78 10.53 -3.15 3.41
N LYS A 79 9.41 -3.25 2.68
CA LYS A 79 9.03 -2.25 1.69
C LYS A 79 8.55 -0.97 2.37
N GLU A 80 7.76 -1.10 3.44
CA GLU A 80 7.30 0.05 4.24
C GLU A 80 8.49 0.82 4.83
N ILE A 81 9.48 0.13 5.42
CA ILE A 81 10.69 0.76 5.96
C ILE A 81 11.44 1.52 4.86
N ARG A 82 11.70 0.88 3.71
CA ARG A 82 12.46 1.51 2.61
C ARG A 82 11.71 2.65 1.94
N GLY A 83 10.39 2.59 1.92
CA GLY A 83 9.52 3.63 1.38
C GLY A 83 9.24 4.76 2.36
N GLY A 84 9.71 4.68 3.62
CA GLY A 84 9.40 5.67 4.65
C GLY A 84 7.90 5.74 4.97
N ILE A 85 7.18 4.62 4.85
CA ILE A 85 5.73 4.58 5.07
C ILE A 85 5.47 4.67 6.58
N ALA A 86 4.70 5.67 6.99
CA ALA A 86 4.46 5.94 8.41
C ALA A 86 3.77 4.79 9.16
N CYS A 87 3.07 3.90 8.46
CA CYS A 87 2.43 2.70 9.02
C CYS A 87 3.39 1.73 9.72
N VAL A 88 4.70 1.77 9.44
CA VAL A 88 5.71 1.02 10.22
C VAL A 88 5.57 1.34 11.71
N LYS A 89 5.32 2.61 12.02
CA LYS A 89 5.04 3.15 13.35
C LYS A 89 3.53 3.21 13.60
N HIS A 90 2.86 2.06 13.50
CA HIS A 90 1.40 1.98 13.56
C HIS A 90 0.79 2.55 14.86
N GLN A 91 1.51 2.54 15.99
CA GLN A 91 1.05 3.19 17.24
C GLN A 91 1.00 4.72 17.10
N ALA A 92 2.06 5.34 16.58
CA ALA A 92 2.07 6.78 16.30
C ALA A 92 1.02 7.16 15.25
N MET A 93 0.86 6.35 14.20
CA MET A 93 -0.21 6.54 13.21
C MET A 93 -1.62 6.41 13.79
N ALA A 94 -1.80 5.60 14.84
CA ALA A 94 -3.05 5.50 15.59
C ALA A 94 -3.23 6.63 16.62
N GLY A 95 -2.25 7.54 16.75
CA GLY A 95 -2.31 8.71 17.63
C GLY A 95 -1.89 8.46 19.07
N SER A 96 -1.19 7.36 19.37
CA SER A 96 -0.75 7.04 20.74
C SER A 96 0.13 8.14 21.34
N ASP A 97 1.05 8.72 20.56
CA ASP A 97 1.97 9.77 21.01
C ASP A 97 1.19 11.04 21.43
N ILE A 98 0.18 11.44 20.66
CA ILE A 98 -0.71 12.57 20.98
C ILE A 98 -1.47 12.31 22.30
N GLY A 99 -1.93 11.07 22.48
CA GLY A 99 -2.62 10.66 23.70
C GLY A 99 -1.71 10.69 24.93
N ASP A 100 -0.44 10.33 24.77
CA ASP A 100 0.53 10.31 25.86
C ASP A 100 1.01 11.72 26.23
N ASP A 101 1.23 12.60 25.25
CA ASP A 101 1.48 14.04 25.46
C ASP A 101 0.33 14.69 26.22
N HIS A 102 -0.91 14.39 25.83
CA HIS A 102 -2.09 14.90 26.53
C HIS A 102 -2.11 14.46 28.00
N LYS A 103 -1.87 13.17 28.28
CA LYS A 103 -1.86 12.69 29.68
C LYS A 103 -0.74 13.33 30.48
N GLU A 104 0.44 13.53 29.89
CA GLU A 104 1.58 14.17 30.55
C GLU A 104 1.27 15.63 30.93
N ILE A 105 0.62 16.38 30.03
CA ILE A 105 0.16 17.75 30.30
C ILE A 105 -0.77 17.80 31.53
N PHE A 106 -1.66 16.82 31.71
CA PHE A 106 -2.67 16.84 32.78
C PHE A 106 -2.22 16.18 34.09
N ALA A 107 -1.44 15.11 34.02
CA ALA A 107 -1.11 14.26 35.17
C ALA A 107 0.38 14.30 35.57
N GLY A 108 1.24 14.97 34.77
CA GLY A 108 2.68 15.03 35.01
C GLY A 108 3.28 13.63 35.14
N GLU A 109 4.08 13.42 36.18
CA GLU A 109 4.75 12.13 36.46
C GLU A 109 3.80 10.96 36.73
N ASN A 110 2.52 11.22 37.04
CA ASN A 110 1.52 10.18 37.28
C ASN A 110 0.78 9.72 36.00
N ALA A 111 1.18 10.22 34.83
CA ALA A 111 0.53 9.90 33.56
C ALA A 111 0.66 8.40 33.20
N LEU A 112 -0.49 7.73 33.04
CA LEU A 112 -0.57 6.35 32.55
C LEU A 112 -0.45 6.31 31.01
N LYS A 113 0.79 6.30 30.51
CA LYS A 113 1.11 6.26 29.07
C LYS A 113 0.75 4.92 28.42
N ALA A 114 0.45 4.94 27.12
CA ALA A 114 -0.03 3.78 26.37
C ALA A 114 1.06 2.73 26.09
N GLY A 115 2.33 3.10 26.25
CA GLY A 115 3.48 2.20 26.18
C GLY A 115 4.37 2.28 27.42
N ASP A 116 4.98 1.16 27.78
CA ASP A 116 6.25 1.18 28.52
C ASP A 116 7.31 1.76 27.56
N ASP A 117 7.92 2.89 27.93
CA ASP A 117 8.95 3.56 27.14
C ASP A 117 10.08 2.58 26.74
N ALA A 118 10.31 1.49 27.48
CA ALA A 118 11.31 0.48 27.15
C ALA A 118 10.84 -0.60 26.15
N LYS A 119 9.53 -0.74 25.89
CA LYS A 119 8.95 -1.86 25.11
C LYS A 119 8.06 -1.44 23.95
N ASN A 120 7.93 -0.15 23.66
CA ASN A 120 7.11 0.30 22.55
C ASN A 120 7.75 -0.07 21.18
N THR A 121 6.91 -0.26 20.16
CA THR A 121 7.37 -0.53 18.80
C THR A 121 8.11 0.66 18.19
N MET A 122 7.87 1.88 18.68
CA MET A 122 8.50 3.11 18.21
C MET A 122 10.03 3.04 18.32
N ASN A 123 10.54 2.44 19.40
CA ASN A 123 11.98 2.31 19.64
C ASN A 123 12.68 1.26 18.77
N GLN A 124 11.94 0.35 18.15
CA GLN A 124 12.50 -0.59 17.18
C GLN A 124 12.75 0.08 15.81
N PHE A 125 12.15 1.25 15.58
CA PHE A 125 12.20 2.00 14.32
C PHE A 125 12.71 3.44 14.50
N SER A 126 13.38 3.76 15.62
CA SER A 126 13.93 5.08 15.91
C SER A 126 15.35 5.30 15.34
N ALA A 127 16.00 4.24 14.83
CA ALA A 127 17.36 4.29 14.26
C ALA A 127 17.41 4.29 12.71
N HIS A 128 16.29 4.53 12.03
CA HIS A 128 16.18 4.59 10.57
C HIS A 128 15.48 5.86 10.11
#